data_AF-A0A7W5B7E3-F1
#
_entry.id   AF-A0A7W5B7E3-F1
#
_cell.length_a   1.000
_cell.length_b   1.000
_cell.length_c   1.000
_cell.angle_alpha   90.00
_cell.angle_beta   90.00
_cell.angle_gamma   90.00
#
_symmetry.space_group_name_H-M   'P 1'
#
loop_
_entity.id
_entity.type
_entity.pdbx_description
1 polymer ?
#
loop_
_entity_poly.entity_id
_entity_poly.type
_entity_poly.pdbx_seq_one_letter_code
_entity_poly.pdbx_strand_id
1 'polypeptide(L)'
;MFSLPRCTLAVLSAVLATGLAACSPRSAEALAAGTSASASASVPAQTATPSAPPAAAPVPAKKLSKDQAIGVLMDLPELKAWSDRIEKNSKGQSHGALIEFDAAPFEHKGKTYYQFSFVENTPEAVQRWENFLIAPDDGEILIEDQISGELLSLARWRKEKQPLRRIR
;
A
#
# COMPACT_ATOMS: atom_id res chain seq x y z
N MET A 1 -21.65 -0.89 40.00
CA MET A 1 -21.56 -2.34 40.21
C MET A 1 -20.53 -2.87 39.23
N PHE A 2 -19.29 -3.04 39.70
CA PHE A 2 -18.20 -3.67 38.97
C PHE A 2 -18.35 -5.19 39.14
N SER A 3 -18.23 -5.96 38.06
CA SER A 3 -17.98 -7.40 38.17
C SER A 3 -17.22 -7.90 36.94
N LEU A 4 -15.90 -7.94 37.05
CA LEU A 4 -15.04 -8.86 36.30
C LEU A 4 -14.90 -10.13 37.13
N PRO A 5 -14.91 -11.34 36.55
CA PRO A 5 -14.21 -12.47 37.12
C PRO A 5 -12.76 -12.51 36.62
N ARG A 6 -11.84 -12.26 37.54
CA ARG A 6 -10.47 -12.77 37.52
C ARG A 6 -10.47 -14.26 37.89
N CYS A 7 -9.36 -14.92 37.57
CA CYS A 7 -8.92 -16.27 37.99
C CYS A 7 -9.28 -17.41 37.02
N THR A 8 -8.27 -17.95 36.32
CA THR A 8 -7.68 -19.23 36.73
C THR A 8 -6.27 -19.36 36.14
N LEU A 9 -5.33 -19.62 37.05
CA LEU A 9 -3.94 -19.98 36.84
C LEU A 9 -3.89 -21.49 36.52
N ALA A 10 -3.22 -21.91 35.44
CA ALA A 10 -2.80 -23.30 35.21
C ALA A 10 -1.49 -23.23 34.39
N VAL A 11 -0.31 -23.34 35.01
CA VAL A 11 0.43 -24.56 35.39
C VAL A 11 0.78 -25.46 34.19
N LEU A 12 2.08 -25.41 33.85
CA LEU A 12 2.99 -26.43 33.30
C LEU A 12 2.47 -27.49 32.30
N SER A 13 3.13 -27.59 31.14
CA SER A 13 3.98 -28.76 30.85
C SER A 13 4.88 -28.53 29.64
N ALA A 14 6.16 -28.88 29.82
CA ALA A 14 7.20 -28.91 28.81
C ALA A 14 7.11 -30.20 27.98
N VAL A 15 7.37 -30.10 26.68
CA VAL A 15 7.88 -31.22 25.87
C VAL A 15 9.05 -30.70 25.04
N LEU A 16 10.24 -31.17 25.39
CA LEU A 16 11.47 -31.05 24.62
C LEU A 16 11.33 -31.92 23.36
N ALA A 17 11.45 -31.32 22.18
CA ALA A 17 11.64 -32.05 20.92
C ALA A 17 13.13 -32.31 20.70
N THR A 18 13.52 -33.57 20.89
CA THR A 18 14.85 -34.09 20.60
C THR A 18 14.92 -34.53 19.15
N GLY A 19 15.97 -34.13 18.43
CA GLY A 19 16.51 -34.94 17.33
C GLY A 19 16.72 -34.22 16.00
N LEU A 20 17.92 -33.70 15.79
CA LEU A 20 18.52 -33.62 14.47
C LEU A 20 20.00 -33.96 14.60
N ALA A 21 20.33 -35.17 14.15
CA ALA A 21 21.66 -35.72 14.13
C ALA A 21 22.43 -35.25 12.89
N ALA A 22 23.68 -34.86 13.13
CA ALA A 22 24.88 -35.08 12.32
C ALA A 22 24.93 -34.58 10.86
N CYS A 23 25.77 -33.58 10.57
CA CYS A 23 27.19 -33.80 10.23
C CYS A 23 27.91 -32.48 9.89
N SER A 24 28.91 -32.18 10.71
CA SER A 24 30.13 -31.34 10.52
C SER A 24 30.87 -31.54 9.16
N PRO A 25 31.97 -30.80 8.83
CA PRO A 25 32.63 -29.66 9.53
C PRO A 25 33.22 -28.52 8.63
N ARG A 26 33.62 -27.42 9.31
CA ARG A 26 34.93 -26.70 9.26
C ARG A 26 35.45 -26.09 7.95
N SER A 27 35.49 -24.75 7.96
CA SER A 27 36.68 -23.89 7.74
C SER A 27 36.40 -22.57 8.48
N ALA A 28 36.94 -22.30 9.68
CA ALA A 28 38.30 -21.80 9.95
C ALA A 28 38.68 -20.63 9.02
N GLU A 29 38.49 -19.41 9.54
CA GLU A 29 39.55 -18.40 9.74
C GLU A 29 39.63 -17.42 8.56
N ALA A 30 39.99 -16.15 8.69
CA ALA A 30 40.17 -15.21 9.77
C ALA A 30 40.67 -13.93 9.08
N LEU A 31 40.49 -12.76 9.70
CA LEU A 31 41.36 -11.57 9.55
C LEU A 31 41.39 -10.94 8.14
N ALA A 32 41.67 -9.67 7.90
CA ALA A 32 41.90 -8.48 8.68
C ALA A 32 41.82 -7.31 7.68
N ALA A 33 41.82 -6.11 8.24
CA ALA A 33 42.00 -4.85 7.55
C ALA A 33 43.11 -4.86 6.48
N GLY A 34 42.87 -4.11 5.40
CA GLY A 34 43.87 -3.79 4.40
C GLY A 34 43.50 -2.51 3.66
N THR A 35 43.98 -1.38 4.17
CA THR A 35 44.11 -0.13 3.40
C THR A 35 45.29 -0.27 2.44
N SER A 36 45.13 0.14 1.19
CA SER A 36 46.07 1.04 0.49
C SER A 36 45.73 1.16 -1.00
N ALA A 37 45.81 2.40 -1.45
CA ALA A 37 45.73 2.83 -2.83
C ALA A 37 46.94 2.33 -3.65
N SER A 38 46.74 2.16 -4.96
CA SER A 38 47.77 2.43 -5.94
C SER A 38 47.14 2.79 -7.28
N ALA A 39 47.44 4.00 -7.74
CA ALA A 39 47.20 4.44 -9.11
C ALA A 39 48.38 3.99 -9.97
N SER A 40 48.13 3.45 -11.16
CA SER A 40 48.96 3.78 -12.33
C SER A 40 48.24 3.46 -13.62
N ALA A 41 48.38 4.39 -14.55
CA ALA A 41 47.78 4.42 -15.87
C ALA A 41 48.39 3.39 -16.81
N SER A 42 47.58 2.90 -17.76
CA SER A 42 47.99 2.65 -19.15
C SER A 42 46.75 2.48 -20.03
N VAL A 43 46.62 3.40 -20.99
CA VAL A 43 45.72 3.35 -22.15
C VAL A 43 46.53 2.66 -23.28
N PRO A 44 45.94 1.83 -24.16
CA PRO A 44 45.38 2.40 -25.39
C PRO A 44 44.10 1.73 -25.94
N ALA A 45 43.28 2.60 -26.54
CA ALA A 45 42.48 2.42 -27.76
C ALA A 45 41.72 1.09 -27.96
N GLN A 46 40.41 1.14 -27.66
CA GLN A 46 39.43 0.38 -28.44
C GLN A 46 38.65 1.36 -29.31
N THR A 47 38.84 1.22 -30.62
CA THR A 47 38.02 1.79 -31.67
C THR A 47 36.60 1.27 -31.51
N ALA A 48 35.72 2.06 -30.88
CA ALA A 48 34.29 1.80 -30.91
C ALA A 48 33.66 2.59 -32.05
N THR A 49 33.29 1.83 -33.07
CA THR A 49 32.32 2.09 -34.12
C THR A 49 31.19 3.04 -33.66
N PRO A 50 30.72 3.98 -34.50
CA PRO A 50 29.58 4.82 -34.14
C PRO A 50 28.31 3.97 -34.05
N SER A 51 27.93 3.61 -32.82
CA SER A 51 26.60 3.08 -32.54
C SER A 51 25.59 4.17 -32.81
N ALA A 52 24.75 3.92 -33.82
CA ALA A 52 23.57 4.70 -34.12
C ALA A 52 22.76 4.98 -32.83
N PRO A 53 22.17 6.18 -32.69
CA PRO A 53 21.40 6.52 -31.50
C PRO A 53 20.26 5.50 -31.32
N PRO A 54 20.09 4.92 -30.11
CA PRO A 54 18.96 4.06 -29.84
C PRO A 54 17.68 4.83 -30.10
N ALA A 55 16.82 4.24 -30.93
CA ALA A 55 15.48 4.72 -31.20
C ALA A 55 14.79 5.05 -29.86
N ALA A 56 14.36 6.30 -29.72
CA ALA A 56 13.64 6.76 -28.56
C ALA A 56 12.45 5.82 -28.32
N ALA A 57 12.49 5.13 -27.18
CA ALA A 57 11.34 4.38 -26.68
C ALA A 57 10.12 5.33 -26.66
N PRO A 58 8.93 4.87 -27.05
CA PRO A 58 7.74 5.69 -27.01
C PRO A 58 7.59 6.23 -25.59
N VAL A 59 7.56 7.55 -25.46
CA VAL A 59 7.24 8.22 -24.20
C VAL A 59 5.89 7.63 -23.76
N PRO A 60 5.81 6.95 -22.60
CA PRO A 60 4.54 6.44 -22.15
C PRO A 60 3.63 7.65 -21.98
N ALA A 61 2.48 7.62 -22.64
CA ALA A 61 1.39 8.54 -22.35
C ALA A 61 1.25 8.60 -20.83
N LYS A 62 1.24 9.82 -20.28
CA LYS A 62 1.45 10.10 -18.86
C LYS A 62 0.24 9.57 -18.06
N LYS A 63 0.21 8.26 -17.83
CA LYS A 63 -0.78 7.60 -16.98
C LYS A 63 -0.69 8.22 -15.59
N LEU A 64 -1.84 8.49 -15.01
CA LEU A 64 -1.96 9.05 -13.68
C LEU A 64 -1.29 8.08 -12.69
N SER A 65 -0.27 8.56 -11.99
CA SER A 65 0.48 7.71 -11.04
C SER A 65 -0.35 7.43 -9.78
N LYS A 66 -0.11 6.32 -9.09
CA LYS A 66 -0.84 5.98 -7.84
C LYS A 66 -0.93 7.14 -6.85
N ASP A 67 0.18 7.87 -6.65
CA ASP A 67 0.24 9.03 -5.76
C ASP A 67 -0.68 10.17 -6.22
N GLN A 68 -0.73 10.44 -7.54
CA GLN A 68 -1.67 11.40 -8.11
C GLN A 68 -3.12 10.93 -7.94
N ALA A 69 -3.36 9.64 -8.01
CA ALA A 69 -4.69 9.05 -7.86
C ALA A 69 -5.19 9.22 -6.43
N ILE A 70 -4.32 8.97 -5.46
CA ILE A 70 -4.58 9.25 -4.04
C ILE A 70 -4.87 10.74 -3.85
N GLY A 71 -4.09 11.63 -4.45
CA GLY A 71 -4.32 13.08 -4.39
C GLY A 71 -5.69 13.49 -4.93
N VAL A 72 -6.11 12.96 -6.09
CA VAL A 72 -7.44 13.22 -6.68
C VAL A 72 -8.56 12.71 -5.78
N LEU A 73 -8.40 11.53 -5.18
CA LEU A 73 -9.39 10.96 -4.28
C LEU A 73 -9.48 11.73 -2.95
N MET A 74 -8.34 12.20 -2.43
CA MET A 74 -8.27 13.01 -1.21
C MET A 74 -8.79 14.45 -1.40
N ASP A 75 -8.77 14.98 -2.63
CA ASP A 75 -9.34 16.29 -2.96
C ASP A 75 -10.88 16.30 -2.93
N LEU A 76 -11.52 15.12 -2.94
CA LEU A 76 -12.96 15.01 -2.87
C LEU A 76 -13.49 15.58 -1.53
N PRO A 77 -14.48 16.51 -1.59
CA PRO A 77 -15.02 17.14 -0.38
C PRO A 77 -15.70 16.14 0.55
N GLU A 78 -16.17 14.99 0.03
CA GLU A 78 -16.74 13.90 0.82
C GLU A 78 -15.70 13.23 1.71
N LEU A 79 -14.54 12.85 1.16
CA LEU A 79 -13.48 12.21 1.93
C LEU A 79 -12.91 13.19 2.95
N LYS A 80 -12.77 14.46 2.57
CA LYS A 80 -12.35 15.51 3.51
C LYS A 80 -13.33 15.63 4.69
N ALA A 81 -14.63 15.70 4.42
CA ALA A 81 -15.65 15.77 5.48
C ALA A 81 -15.65 14.53 6.38
N TRP A 82 -15.37 13.36 5.83
CA TRP A 82 -15.22 12.12 6.59
C TRP A 82 -13.98 12.14 7.48
N SER A 83 -12.82 12.47 6.94
CA SER A 83 -11.59 12.61 7.74
C SER A 83 -11.77 13.63 8.87
N ASP A 84 -12.34 14.81 8.57
CA ASP A 84 -12.68 15.83 9.58
C ASP A 84 -13.60 15.29 10.69
N ARG A 85 -14.62 14.49 10.33
CA ARG A 85 -15.55 13.90 11.30
C ARG A 85 -14.86 12.85 12.16
N ILE A 86 -14.09 11.96 11.55
CA ILE A 86 -13.33 10.91 12.24
C ILE A 86 -12.40 11.57 13.27
N GLU A 87 -11.63 12.59 12.86
CA GLU A 87 -10.72 13.30 13.76
C GLU A 87 -11.47 13.98 14.91
N LYS A 88 -12.60 14.65 14.62
CA LYS A 88 -13.42 15.30 15.66
C LYS A 88 -14.03 14.30 16.64
N ASN A 89 -14.52 13.17 16.14
CA ASN A 89 -15.17 12.14 16.95
C ASN A 89 -14.16 11.41 17.83
N SER A 90 -12.98 11.11 17.29
CA SER A 90 -11.91 10.40 17.98
C SER A 90 -10.95 11.34 18.72
N LYS A 91 -11.16 12.65 18.71
CA LYS A 91 -10.28 13.67 19.31
C LYS A 91 -8.82 13.53 18.86
N GLY A 92 -8.61 13.23 17.57
CA GLY A 92 -7.28 13.02 16.98
C GLY A 92 -6.65 11.66 17.30
N GLN A 93 -7.40 10.69 17.83
CA GLN A 93 -6.95 9.29 17.95
C GLN A 93 -7.19 8.47 16.68
N SER A 94 -8.02 8.97 15.77
CA SER A 94 -8.33 8.28 14.52
C SER A 94 -8.28 9.25 13.36
N HIS A 95 -7.84 8.73 12.22
CA HIS A 95 -7.69 9.51 10.99
C HIS A 95 -8.20 8.70 9.81
N GLY A 96 -8.91 9.37 8.90
CA GLY A 96 -9.26 8.79 7.60
C GLY A 96 -8.04 8.75 6.69
N ALA A 97 -7.73 7.59 6.13
CA ALA A 97 -6.61 7.39 5.22
C ALA A 97 -7.06 6.58 3.99
N LEU A 98 -6.42 6.84 2.85
CA LEU A 98 -6.52 5.96 1.69
C LEU A 98 -5.39 4.94 1.74
N ILE A 99 -5.74 3.67 1.65
CA ILE A 99 -4.76 2.59 1.48
C ILE A 99 -4.96 1.93 0.13
N GLU A 100 -3.88 1.43 -0.46
CA GLU A 100 -3.98 0.54 -1.60
C GLU A 100 -4.68 -0.75 -1.18
N PHE A 101 -5.77 -1.10 -1.86
CA PHE A 101 -6.50 -2.34 -1.58
C PHE A 101 -5.79 -3.53 -2.21
N ASP A 102 -5.47 -3.40 -3.50
CA ASP A 102 -4.77 -4.42 -4.26
C ASP A 102 -3.74 -3.76 -5.19
N ALA A 103 -2.56 -4.37 -5.28
CA ALA A 103 -1.50 -3.93 -6.17
C ALA A 103 -1.80 -4.27 -7.63
N ALA A 104 -2.62 -5.31 -7.86
CA ALA A 104 -3.11 -5.71 -9.17
C ALA A 104 -4.16 -4.70 -9.69
N PRO A 105 -3.96 -4.17 -10.91
CA PRO A 105 -4.95 -3.34 -11.55
C PRO A 105 -6.23 -4.13 -11.81
N PHE A 106 -7.39 -3.55 -11.47
CA PHE A 106 -8.68 -4.15 -11.78
C PHE A 106 -9.12 -3.80 -13.19
N GLU A 107 -9.50 -4.79 -14.00
CA GLU A 107 -10.02 -4.53 -15.35
C GLU A 107 -11.55 -4.53 -15.36
N HIS A 108 -12.14 -3.41 -15.77
CA HIS A 108 -13.58 -3.25 -15.94
C HIS A 108 -13.90 -2.58 -17.26
N LYS A 109 -14.75 -3.21 -18.09
CA LYS A 109 -15.15 -2.69 -19.41
C LYS A 109 -13.96 -2.34 -20.33
N GLY A 110 -12.89 -3.12 -20.26
CA GLY A 110 -11.67 -2.90 -21.05
C GLY A 110 -10.81 -1.72 -20.58
N LYS A 111 -11.12 -1.12 -19.42
CA LYS A 111 -10.29 -0.12 -18.74
C LYS A 111 -9.66 -0.74 -17.51
N THR A 112 -8.44 -0.33 -17.20
CA THR A 112 -7.73 -0.73 -15.99
C THR A 112 -7.97 0.31 -14.89
N TYR A 113 -8.07 -0.12 -13.63
CA TYR A 113 -8.31 0.76 -12.48
C TYR A 113 -7.37 0.42 -11.35
N TYR A 114 -6.87 1.44 -10.66
CA TYR A 114 -6.22 1.27 -9.36
C TYR A 114 -7.24 1.22 -8.25
N GLN A 115 -7.07 0.29 -7.32
CA GLN A 115 -8.01 0.03 -6.24
C GLN A 115 -7.47 0.59 -4.92
N PHE A 116 -8.24 1.50 -4.33
CA PHE A 116 -7.93 2.14 -3.07
C PHE A 116 -9.07 1.96 -2.09
N SER A 117 -8.80 1.57 -0.85
CA SER A 117 -9.80 1.58 0.21
C SER A 117 -9.64 2.85 1.04
N PHE A 118 -10.73 3.57 1.29
CA PHE A 118 -10.79 4.51 2.39
C PHE A 118 -10.99 3.75 3.69
N VAL A 119 -10.08 3.97 4.63
CA VAL A 119 -10.08 3.34 5.95
C VAL A 119 -10.02 4.40 7.03
N GLU A 120 -10.68 4.11 8.14
CA GLU A 120 -10.50 4.82 9.39
C GLU A 120 -9.46 4.06 10.20
N ASN A 121 -8.31 4.70 10.41
CA ASN A 121 -7.26 4.15 11.24
C ASN A 121 -7.52 4.54 12.70
N THR A 122 -7.99 3.59 13.51
CA THR A 122 -8.17 3.75 14.97
C THR A 122 -7.07 2.98 15.71
N PRO A 123 -6.76 3.29 17.00
CA PRO A 123 -5.76 2.55 17.76
C PRO A 123 -6.14 1.08 18.00
N GLU A 124 -7.42 0.75 17.88
CA GLU A 124 -7.96 -0.59 18.14
C GLU A 124 -8.03 -1.41 16.84
N ALA A 125 -8.47 -0.80 15.74
CA ALA A 125 -8.66 -1.47 14.46
C ALA A 125 -8.66 -0.49 13.27
N VAL A 126 -8.34 -1.01 12.08
CA VAL A 126 -8.52 -0.30 10.82
C VAL A 126 -9.89 -0.66 10.25
N GLN A 127 -10.82 0.29 10.26
CA GLN A 127 -12.18 0.10 9.73
C GLN A 127 -12.22 0.48 8.25
N ARG A 128 -12.62 -0.44 7.38
CA ARG A 128 -12.78 -0.15 5.94
C ARG A 128 -14.16 0.44 5.66
N TRP A 129 -14.18 1.54 4.93
CA TRP A 129 -15.41 2.27 4.58
C TRP A 129 -15.82 2.01 3.13
N GLU A 130 -15.01 2.38 2.15
CA GLU A 130 -15.38 2.24 0.74
C GLU A 130 -14.16 2.00 -0.13
N ASN A 131 -14.38 1.26 -1.23
CA ASN A 131 -13.37 0.96 -2.23
C ASN A 131 -13.55 1.91 -3.42
N PHE A 132 -12.54 2.70 -3.71
CA PHE A 132 -12.44 3.63 -4.82
C PHE A 132 -11.55 3.02 -5.90
N LEU A 133 -12.04 3.06 -7.13
CA LEU A 133 -11.37 2.59 -8.31
C LEU A 133 -11.13 3.79 -9.22
N ILE A 134 -9.88 4.04 -9.58
CA ILE A 134 -9.53 5.16 -10.46
C ILE A 134 -8.80 4.68 -11.70
N ALA A 135 -9.29 5.06 -12.88
CA ALA A 135 -8.64 4.74 -14.14
C ALA A 135 -7.38 5.59 -14.31
N PRO A 136 -6.18 5.00 -14.50
CA PRO A 136 -4.96 5.76 -14.71
C PRO A 136 -4.92 6.45 -16.08
N ASP A 137 -5.75 6.02 -17.02
CA ASP A 137 -5.81 6.53 -18.38
C ASP A 137 -6.60 7.84 -18.50
N ASP A 138 -7.82 7.89 -17.92
CA ASP A 138 -8.75 9.02 -18.04
C ASP A 138 -9.04 9.73 -16.70
N GLY A 139 -8.61 9.16 -15.57
CA GLY A 139 -8.95 9.66 -14.24
C GLY A 139 -10.40 9.38 -13.81
N GLU A 140 -11.09 8.46 -14.47
CA GLU A 140 -12.47 8.06 -14.13
C GLU A 140 -12.51 7.42 -12.74
N ILE A 141 -13.39 7.92 -11.86
CA ILE A 141 -13.56 7.42 -10.49
C ILE A 141 -14.84 6.59 -10.39
N LEU A 142 -14.66 5.32 -10.06
CA LEU A 142 -15.70 4.37 -9.69
C LEU A 142 -15.56 4.02 -8.20
N ILE A 143 -16.66 3.61 -7.58
CA ILE A 143 -16.73 3.25 -6.18
C ILE A 143 -17.40 1.88 -6.11
N GLU A 144 -16.69 0.90 -5.57
CA GLU A 144 -17.25 -0.40 -5.27
C GLU A 144 -18.01 -0.34 -3.94
N ASP A 145 -19.30 -0.67 -3.99
CA ASP A 145 -20.11 -0.81 -2.79
C ASP A 145 -19.76 -2.09 -2.05
N GLN A 146 -19.23 -1.99 -0.83
CA GLN A 146 -18.88 -3.15 0.00
C GLN A 146 -20.08 -4.03 0.40
N ILE A 147 -21.32 -3.53 0.31
CA ILE A 147 -22.53 -4.29 0.65
C ILE A 147 -23.03 -5.09 -0.55
N SER A 148 -23.11 -4.46 -1.72
CA SER A 148 -23.72 -5.05 -2.93
C SER A 148 -22.69 -5.57 -3.93
N GLY A 149 -21.42 -5.18 -3.81
CA GLY A 149 -20.35 -5.45 -4.78
C GLY A 149 -20.50 -4.69 -6.11
N GLU A 150 -21.37 -3.68 -6.15
CA GLU A 150 -21.66 -2.94 -7.39
C GLU A 150 -20.67 -1.77 -7.58
N LEU A 151 -20.20 -1.60 -8.81
CA LEU A 151 -19.39 -0.46 -9.23
C LEU A 151 -20.28 0.73 -9.58
N LEU A 152 -20.25 1.75 -8.72
CA LEU A 152 -21.01 2.98 -8.82
C LEU A 152 -20.10 4.11 -9.29
N SER A 153 -20.59 4.99 -10.17
CA SER A 153 -19.88 6.24 -10.44
C SER A 153 -19.99 7.20 -9.26
N LEU A 154 -19.04 8.13 -9.10
CA LEU A 154 -19.04 9.13 -8.01
C LEU A 154 -20.38 9.86 -7.85
N ALA A 155 -20.98 10.29 -8.97
CA ALA A 155 -22.27 10.99 -8.96
C ALA A 155 -23.43 10.09 -8.47
N ARG A 156 -23.41 8.82 -8.86
CA ARG A 156 -24.41 7.83 -8.47
C ARG A 156 -24.26 7.45 -7.00
N TRP A 157 -23.04 7.21 -6.57
CA TRP A 157 -22.68 6.97 -5.18
C TRP A 157 -23.15 8.10 -4.23
N ARG A 158 -22.92 9.37 -4.59
CA ARG A 158 -23.41 10.54 -3.83
C ARG A 158 -24.94 10.54 -3.67
N LYS A 159 -25.68 10.10 -4.68
CA LYS A 159 -27.14 10.03 -4.65
C LYS A 159 -27.66 8.86 -3.82
N GLU A 160 -27.06 7.68 -3.97
CA GLU A 160 -27.56 6.44 -3.37
C GLU A 160 -27.07 6.23 -1.94
N LYS A 161 -25.76 6.36 -1.70
CA LYS A 161 -25.17 6.09 -0.38
C LYS A 161 -25.22 7.30 0.54
N GLN A 162 -25.39 8.49 -0.03
CA GLN A 162 -25.47 9.77 0.69
C GLN A 162 -24.39 9.85 1.78
N PRO A 163 -23.10 9.78 1.40
CA PRO A 163 -21.97 9.67 2.34
C PRO A 163 -21.97 10.77 3.41
N LEU A 164 -22.43 11.98 3.04
CA LEU A 164 -22.55 13.12 3.95
C LEU A 164 -23.68 13.00 4.97
N ARG A 165 -24.68 12.13 4.76
CA ARG A 165 -25.73 11.89 5.75
C ARG A 165 -25.29 10.91 6.83
N ARG A 166 -24.35 10.01 6.54
CA ARG A 166 -23.79 9.07 7.52
C ARG A 166 -22.97 9.77 8.61
N ILE A 167 -22.42 10.95 8.30
CA ILE A 167 -21.61 11.76 9.22
C ILE A 167 -22.41 12.80 10.01
N ARG A 168 -23.75 12.79 9.96
CA ARG A 168 -24.58 13.74 10.71
C ARG A 168 -24.55 13.41 12.20
#